data_AF-A0A1F9ZVJ0-F1
#
_entry.id   AF-A0A1F9ZVJ0-F1
#
_cell.length_a   1.000
_cell.length_b   1.000
_cell.length_c   1.000
_cell.angle_alpha   90.00
_cell.angle_beta   90.00
_cell.angle_gamma   90.00
#
_symmetry.space_group_name_H-M   'P 1'
#
loop_
_entity.id
_entity.type
_entity.pdbx_description
1 polymer ?
#
loop_
_entity_poly.entity_id
_entity_poly.type
_entity_poly.pdbx_seq_one_letter_code
_entity_poly.pdbx_strand_id
1 'polypeptide(L)'
;MGIYTPPPFGTSVKYLYCPKCKEVRAKTWYQQRDRCLACIGPATVIKVPNSALTYVNYFLYVFVPGLVAVYLWKEDRSYVWLAVGFLVIMMITSYIDLLRGERYARKKVKIASSDLNEFRRRGWT
;
A
#
# COMPACT_ATOMS: atom_id res chain seq x y z
N MET A 1 12.08 16.12 -19.11
CA MET A 1 10.88 15.48 -18.53
C MET A 1 11.11 13.98 -18.56
N GLY A 2 11.45 13.37 -17.42
CA GLY A 2 11.54 11.90 -17.36
C GLY A 2 10.14 11.34 -17.42
N ILE A 3 9.78 10.70 -18.53
CA ILE A 3 8.52 9.98 -18.67
C ILE A 3 8.55 8.87 -17.62
N TYR A 4 7.68 8.96 -16.61
CA TYR A 4 7.50 7.90 -15.61
C TYR A 4 6.84 6.71 -16.30
N THR A 5 7.64 5.82 -16.87
CA THR A 5 7.16 4.54 -17.39
C THR A 5 6.72 3.69 -16.20
N PRO A 6 5.45 3.25 -16.13
CA PRO A 6 5.03 2.34 -15.08
C PRO A 6 5.83 1.03 -15.21
N PRO A 7 6.35 0.46 -14.10
CA PRO A 7 7.03 -0.83 -14.16
C PRO A 7 6.05 -1.92 -14.65
N PRO A 8 6.52 -2.90 -15.44
CA PRO A 8 5.65 -3.69 -16.30
C PRO A 8 4.87 -4.81 -15.61
N PHE A 9 5.10 -5.12 -14.33
CA PHE A 9 4.32 -6.17 -13.64
C PHE A 9 4.10 -5.84 -12.15
N GLY A 10 2.86 -5.98 -11.69
CA GLY A 10 2.48 -6.14 -10.27
C GLY A 10 2.73 -4.94 -9.35
N THR A 11 2.15 -3.77 -9.62
CA THR A 11 2.34 -2.61 -8.74
C THR A 11 1.54 -2.72 -7.43
N SER A 12 2.27 -2.99 -6.34
CA SER A 12 2.47 -2.09 -5.20
C SER A 12 1.26 -1.52 -4.47
N VAL A 13 1.32 -1.52 -3.14
CA VAL A 13 0.59 -0.55 -2.32
C VAL A 13 0.86 0.84 -2.90
N LYS A 14 -0.20 1.48 -3.39
CA LYS A 14 -0.16 2.84 -3.92
C LYS A 14 -0.43 3.79 -2.77
N TYR A 15 0.26 4.93 -2.74
CA TYR A 15 -0.03 6.01 -1.80
C TYR A 15 -0.47 7.24 -2.59
N LEU A 16 -1.36 8.03 -2.02
CA LEU A 16 -1.77 9.34 -2.50
C LEU A 16 -1.10 10.40 -1.66
N TYR A 17 -0.46 11.37 -2.31
CA TYR A 17 0.05 12.57 -1.67
C TYR A 17 -0.79 13.79 -2.09
N CYS A 18 -1.25 14.56 -1.10
CA CYS A 18 -1.92 15.82 -1.37
C CYS A 18 -0.97 17.00 -1.14
N PRO A 19 -0.69 17.82 -2.17
CA PRO A 19 0.19 18.98 -2.03
C PRO A 19 -0.41 20.07 -1.13
N LYS A 20 -1.74 20.24 -1.14
CA LYS A 20 -2.44 21.26 -0.33
C LYS A 20 -2.46 20.91 1.16
N CYS A 21 -2.85 19.68 1.50
CA CYS A 21 -2.96 19.22 2.88
C CYS A 21 -1.63 18.68 3.44
N LYS A 22 -0.61 18.50 2.59
CA LYS A 22 0.66 17.83 2.92
C LYS A 22 0.47 16.45 3.57
N GLU A 23 -0.60 15.74 3.18
CA GLU A 23 -0.93 14.42 3.70
C GLU A 23 -0.52 13.31 2.72
N VAL A 24 -0.04 12.20 3.28
CA VAL A 24 0.25 10.95 2.55
C VAL A 24 -0.68 9.86 3.09
N ARG A 25 -1.42 9.19 2.22
CA ARG A 25 -2.35 8.11 2.60
C ARG A 25 -2.23 6.92 1.65
N ALA A 26 -2.51 5.71 2.12
CA ALA A 26 -2.61 4.56 1.23
C ALA A 26 -3.84 4.71 0.31
N LYS A 27 -3.65 4.42 -0.98
CA LYS A 27 -4.73 4.34 -1.97
C LYS A 27 -5.37 2.97 -1.87
N THR A 28 -6.63 2.92 -1.47
CA THR A 28 -7.40 1.68 -1.50
C THR A 28 -7.76 1.30 -2.93
N TRP A 29 -8.02 0.01 -3.16
CA TRP A 29 -8.35 -0.51 -4.49
C TRP A 29 -9.66 0.06 -5.05
N TYR A 30 -10.62 0.39 -4.19
CA TYR A 30 -11.92 0.96 -4.57
C TYR A 30 -11.87 2.47 -4.83
N GLN A 31 -10.81 3.16 -4.41
CA GLN A 31 -10.67 4.60 -4.62
C GLN A 31 -10.24 4.86 -6.08
N GLN A 32 -11.23 4.95 -6.97
CA GLN A 32 -11.00 5.15 -8.40
C GLN A 32 -10.40 6.53 -8.71
N ARG A 33 -10.75 7.57 -7.93
CA ARG A 33 -10.29 8.95 -8.15
C ARG A 33 -9.06 9.28 -7.31
N ASP A 34 -8.03 9.83 -7.96
CA ASP A 34 -6.81 10.35 -7.32
C ASP A 34 -7.05 11.73 -6.70
N ARG A 35 -7.88 11.75 -5.65
CA ARG A 35 -8.23 12.96 -4.90
C ARG A 35 -7.93 12.80 -3.42
N CYS A 36 -7.57 13.91 -2.79
CA CYS A 36 -7.45 13.98 -1.34
C CYS A 36 -8.85 13.89 -0.71
N LEU A 37 -9.00 13.10 0.35
CA LEU A 37 -10.27 12.98 1.08
C LEU A 37 -10.59 14.25 1.90
N ALA A 38 -9.57 15.00 2.33
CA ALA A 38 -9.76 16.19 3.15
C ALA A 38 -10.14 17.43 2.31
N CYS A 39 -9.37 17.74 1.25
CA CYS A 39 -9.61 18.94 0.44
C CYS A 39 -10.27 18.68 -0.92
N ILE A 40 -10.56 17.42 -1.28
CA ILE A 40 -11.13 17.00 -2.58
C ILE A 40 -10.25 17.39 -3.79
N GLY A 41 -9.09 18.01 -3.54
CA GLY A 41 -8.14 18.44 -4.55
C GLY A 41 -7.38 17.28 -5.19
N PRO A 42 -6.66 17.55 -6.29
CA PRO A 42 -5.85 16.55 -6.97
C PRO A 42 -4.75 16.01 -6.03
N ALA A 43 -4.56 14.70 -6.04
CA ALA A 43 -3.50 14.01 -5.31
C ALA A 43 -2.59 13.25 -6.27
N THR A 44 -1.29 13.20 -5.96
CA THR A 44 -0.30 12.48 -6.76
C THR A 44 -0.17 11.03 -6.29
N VAL A 45 -0.16 10.08 -7.23
CA VAL A 45 -0.02 8.66 -6.92
C VAL A 45 1.46 8.30 -6.82
N ILE A 46 1.84 7.72 -5.70
CA ILE A 46 3.17 7.21 -5.41
C ILE A 46 3.10 5.69 -5.37
N LYS A 47 3.83 5.05 -6.27
CA LYS A 47 4.00 3.59 -6.27
C LYS A 47 5.18 3.20 -5.38
N VAL A 48 4.96 2.26 -4.46
CA VAL A 48 5.98 1.74 -3.55
C VAL A 48 6.45 0.37 -4.04
N PRO A 49 7.74 0.10 -4.27
CA PRO A 49 8.17 -1.22 -4.73
C PRO A 49 7.75 -2.32 -3.75
N ASN A 50 7.28 -3.46 -4.26
CA ASN A 50 6.93 -4.62 -3.43
C ASN A 50 8.14 -5.06 -2.62
N SER A 51 7.91 -5.39 -1.36
CA SER A 51 8.95 -5.90 -0.48
C SER A 51 8.84 -7.42 -0.33
N ALA A 52 9.87 -8.06 0.24
CA ALA A 52 9.78 -9.47 0.61
C ALA A 52 8.55 -9.75 1.52
N LEU A 53 8.21 -8.82 2.42
CA LEU A 53 7.02 -8.93 3.28
C LEU A 53 5.72 -8.91 2.47
N THR A 54 5.67 -8.17 1.36
CA THR A 54 4.52 -8.17 0.45
C THR A 54 4.28 -9.57 -0.12
N TYR A 55 5.35 -10.28 -0.52
CA TYR A 55 5.24 -11.66 -1.01
C TYR A 55 4.87 -12.66 0.09
N VAL A 56 5.39 -12.49 1.30
CA VAL A 56 4.97 -13.30 2.46
C VAL A 56 3.48 -13.11 2.73
N ASN A 57 2.97 -11.87 2.67
CA ASN A 57 1.54 -11.61 2.82
C ASN A 57 0.74 -12.31 1.71
N TYR A 58 1.15 -12.22 0.44
CA TYR A 58 0.47 -12.93 -0.65
C TYR A 58 0.41 -14.43 -0.45
N PHE A 59 1.50 -15.03 0.03
CA PHE A 59 1.50 -16.44 0.40
C PHE A 59 0.50 -16.72 1.52
N LEU A 60 0.53 -15.94 2.61
CA LEU A 60 -0.37 -16.11 3.76
C LEU A 60 -1.85 -15.93 3.39
N TYR A 61 -2.16 -15.02 2.45
CA TYR A 61 -3.52 -14.80 1.94
C TYR A 61 -4.13 -16.04 1.28
N VAL A 62 -3.32 -16.93 0.69
CA VAL A 62 -3.78 -18.19 0.10
C VAL A 62 -3.64 -19.34 1.09
N PHE A 63 -2.56 -19.35 1.86
CA PHE A 63 -2.23 -20.42 2.80
C PHE A 63 -3.23 -20.52 3.95
N VAL A 64 -3.65 -19.39 4.54
CA VAL A 64 -4.60 -19.38 5.67
C VAL A 64 -5.97 -19.95 5.27
N PRO A 65 -6.63 -19.50 4.18
CA PRO A 65 -7.85 -20.14 3.68
C PRO A 65 -7.64 -21.61 3.30
N GLY A 66 -6.47 -21.96 2.78
CA GLY A 66 -6.11 -23.35 2.47
C GLY A 66 -6.14 -24.25 3.71
N LEU A 67 -5.58 -23.79 4.85
CA LEU A 67 -5.65 -24.51 6.11
C LEU A 67 -7.09 -24.68 6.62
N VAL A 68 -7.91 -23.63 6.47
CA VAL A 68 -9.34 -23.70 6.82
C VAL A 68 -10.07 -24.72 5.92
N ALA A 69 -9.77 -24.77 4.62
CA ALA A 69 -10.34 -25.76 3.71
C ALA A 69 -9.91 -27.20 4.07
N VAL A 70 -8.66 -27.40 4.47
CA VAL A 70 -8.17 -28.71 4.95
C VAL A 70 -8.87 -29.11 6.25
N TYR A 71 -9.11 -28.17 7.16
CA TYR A 71 -9.93 -28.42 8.34
C TYR A 71 -11.33 -28.90 7.96
N LEU A 72 -12.01 -28.22 7.03
CA LEU A 72 -13.36 -28.62 6.59
C LEU A 72 -13.39 -30.02 5.96
N TRP A 73 -12.26 -30.51 5.44
CA TRP A 73 -12.18 -31.82 4.81
C TRP A 73 -11.78 -32.95 5.79
N LYS A 74 -10.91 -32.66 6.76
CA LYS A 74 -10.38 -33.65 7.72
C LYS A 74 -11.00 -33.60 9.10
N GLU A 75 -11.76 -32.54 9.41
CA GLU A 75 -12.37 -32.23 10.71
C GLU A 75 -11.38 -32.13 11.90
N ASP A 76 -10.07 -32.10 11.64
CA ASP A 76 -9.05 -31.96 12.67
C ASP A 76 -8.87 -30.48 13.08
N ARG A 77 -9.18 -30.20 14.34
CA ARG A 77 -9.11 -28.86 14.95
C ARG A 77 -7.69 -28.28 14.98
N SER A 78 -6.64 -29.10 14.86
CA SER A 78 -5.25 -28.64 14.80
C SER A 78 -5.03 -27.64 13.66
N TYR A 79 -5.65 -27.87 12.49
CA TYR A 79 -5.55 -26.99 11.32
C TYR A 79 -6.21 -25.63 11.54
N VAL A 80 -7.28 -25.55 12.33
CA VAL A 80 -7.93 -24.28 12.68
C VAL A 80 -7.03 -23.45 13.58
N TRP A 81 -6.45 -24.06 14.61
CA TRP A 81 -5.53 -23.36 15.51
C TRP A 81 -4.28 -22.88 14.77
N LEU A 82 -3.75 -23.68 13.85
CA LEU A 82 -2.68 -23.26 12.94
C LEU A 82 -3.12 -22.07 12.06
N ALA A 83 -4.31 -22.13 11.45
CA ALA A 83 -4.83 -21.05 10.62
C ALA A 83 -4.97 -19.74 11.40
N VAL A 84 -5.45 -19.80 12.64
CA VAL A 84 -5.53 -18.64 13.55
C VAL A 84 -4.14 -18.08 13.85
N GLY A 85 -3.16 -18.95 14.15
CA GLY A 85 -1.77 -18.53 14.35
C GLY A 85 -1.18 -17.81 13.14
N PHE A 86 -1.36 -18.37 11.93
CA PHE A 86 -0.90 -17.74 10.69
C PHE A 86 -1.66 -16.46 10.35
N LEU A 87 -2.92 -16.33 10.75
CA LEU A 87 -3.69 -15.10 10.58
C LEU A 87 -3.13 -13.97 11.45
N VAL A 88 -2.69 -14.26 12.68
CA VAL A 88 -1.99 -13.28 13.53
C VAL A 88 -0.66 -12.85 12.89
N ILE A 89 0.12 -13.81 12.37
CA ILE A 89 1.38 -13.51 11.65
C ILE A 89 1.11 -12.63 10.43
N MET A 90 0.06 -12.92 9.65
CA MET A 90 -0.36 -12.14 8.50
C MET A 90 -0.73 -10.70 8.91
N MET A 91 -1.43 -10.52 10.03
CA MET A 91 -1.79 -9.20 10.53
C MET A 91 -0.54 -8.37 10.89
N ILE A 92 0.41 -8.97 11.60
CA ILE A 92 1.67 -8.32 12.00
C ILE A 92 2.50 -7.94 10.77
N THR A 93 2.70 -8.88 9.85
CA THR A 93 3.52 -8.68 8.64
C THR A 93 2.88 -7.66 7.69
N SER A 94 1.56 -7.66 7.55
CA SER A 94 0.80 -6.63 6.83
C SER A 94 0.96 -5.24 7.44
N TYR A 95 0.89 -5.13 8.77
CA TYR A 95 1.09 -3.86 9.47
C TYR A 95 2.51 -3.30 9.25
N ILE A 96 3.54 -4.15 9.33
CA ILE A 96 4.92 -3.74 9.10
C ILE A 96 5.13 -3.30 7.64
N ASP A 97 4.54 -4.00 6.66
CA ASP A 97 4.65 -3.64 5.24
C ASP A 97 3.98 -2.28 4.95
N LEU A 98 2.83 -2.00 5.59
CA LEU A 98 2.17 -0.69 5.53
C LEU A 98 3.03 0.43 6.12
N LEU A 99 3.62 0.22 7.30
CA LEU A 99 4.51 1.21 7.92
C LEU A 99 5.77 1.47 7.09
N ARG A 100 6.31 0.42 6.43
CA ARG A 100 7.43 0.55 5.50
C ARG A 100 7.01 1.36 4.27
N GLY A 101 5.85 1.05 3.69
CA GLY A 101 5.31 1.74 2.52
C GLY A 101 5.06 3.21 2.80
N GLU A 102 4.52 3.53 3.97
CA GLU A 102 4.28 4.91 4.38
C GLU A 102 5.60 5.67 4.59
N ARG A 103 6.59 5.07 5.25
CA ARG A 103 7.93 5.66 5.40
C ARG A 103 8.59 5.90 4.04
N TYR A 104 8.47 4.96 3.11
CA TYR A 104 8.99 5.11 1.75
C TYR A 104 8.28 6.26 1.01
N ALA A 105 6.95 6.31 1.07
CA ALA A 105 6.16 7.36 0.45
C ALA A 105 6.50 8.75 1.04
N ARG A 106 6.54 8.88 2.37
CA ARG A 106 6.95 10.12 3.05
C ARG A 106 8.37 10.55 2.69
N LYS A 107 9.32 9.61 2.57
CA LYS A 107 10.70 9.91 2.15
C LYS A 107 10.75 10.43 0.71
N LYS A 108 9.93 9.87 -0.19
CA LYS A 108 9.82 10.31 -1.58
C LYS A 108 9.11 11.67 -1.73
N VAL A 109 8.22 11.98 -0.79
CA VAL A 109 7.44 13.22 -0.71
C VAL A 109 8.18 14.36 -0.04
N LYS A 110 9.36 14.14 0.56
CA LYS A 110 10.24 15.23 1.03
C LYS A 110 10.59 16.14 -0.17
N ILE A 111 9.69 17.11 -0.36
CA ILE A 111 9.57 18.11 -1.41
C ILE A 111 10.33 17.70 -2.66
N ALA A 112 9.68 16.94 -3.54
CA ALA A 112 10.20 16.80 -4.90
C ALA A 112 10.33 18.20 -5.49
N SER A 113 11.51 18.57 -5.99
CA SER A 113 11.76 19.87 -6.61
C SER A 113 10.81 20.19 -7.77
N SER A 114 10.19 19.16 -8.36
CA SER A 114 9.09 19.28 -9.31
C SER A 114 7.82 19.89 -8.72
N ASP A 115 7.47 19.57 -7.47
CA ASP A 115 6.28 20.12 -6.80
C ASP A 115 6.49 21.60 -6.47
N LEU A 116 7.70 22.02 -6.07
CA LEU A 116 8.05 23.45 -5.92
C LEU A 116 7.87 24.23 -7.22
N ASN A 117 8.18 23.63 -8.36
CA ASN A 117 7.97 24.26 -9.67
C ASN A 117 6.49 24.37 -10.04
N GLU A 118 5.68 23.38 -9.66
CA GLU A 118 4.21 23.41 -9.83
C GLU A 118 3.56 24.45 -8.90
N PHE A 119 4.01 24.55 -7.64
CA PHE A 119 3.57 25.58 -6.68
C PHE A 119 3.94 26.99 -7.17
N ARG A 120 5.19 27.17 -7.64
CA ARG A 120 5.68 28.43 -8.21
C ARG A 120 4.94 28.83 -9.48
N ARG A 121 4.61 27.87 -10.37
CA ARG A 121 3.81 28.12 -11.59
C ARG A 121 2.36 28.51 -11.28
N ARG A 122 1.79 27.99 -10.19
CA ARG A 122 0.40 28.29 -9.81
C ARG A 122 0.27 29.58 -8.99
N GLY A 123 1.38 30.25 -8.66
CA GLY A 123 1.40 31.51 -7.89
C GLY A 123 1.27 31.34 -6.37
N TRP A 124 1.56 30.14 -5.85
CA TRP A 124 1.48 29.86 -4.42
C TRP A 124 2.88 30.01 -3.85
N THR A 125 3.16 31.18 -3.28
CA THR A 125 4.38 31.47 -2.49
C THR A 125 4.28 30.88 -1.09
#